data_AF-A0A178M749-F1
#
_entry.id   AF-A0A178M749-F1
#
_cell.length_a   1.000
_cell.length_b   1.000
_cell.length_c   1.000
_cell.angle_alpha   90.00
_cell.angle_beta   90.00
_cell.angle_gamma   90.00
#
_symmetry.space_group_name_H-M   'P 1'
#
loop_
_entity.id
_entity.type
_entity.pdbx_description
1 polymer ?
#
loop_
_entity_poly.entity_id
_entity_poly.type
_entity_poly.pdbx_seq_one_letter_code
_entity_poly.pdbx_strand_id
1 'polypeptide(L)' 'MTAIDSRHDFEAIRRLATELRRRAIDHAITATVGRVKLWAGRLVGRAELSRLSARDLKDIGVTEYEVRMECAKPFWKD' A
#
# COMPACT_ATOMS: atom_id res chain seq x y z
N MET A 1 49.59 -17.22 9.33
CA MET A 1 48.51 -17.50 10.29
C MET A 1 47.88 -16.16 10.64
N THR A 2 46.88 -15.78 9.86
CA THR A 2 46.39 -14.41 9.72
C THR A 2 45.46 -14.10 10.89
N ALA A 3 45.92 -13.26 11.83
CA ALA A 3 45.04 -12.59 12.77
C ALA A 3 44.24 -11.56 11.95
N ILE A 4 43.13 -12.00 11.39
CA ILE A 4 42.09 -11.11 10.87
C ILE A 4 41.66 -10.25 12.06
N ASP A 5 41.86 -8.94 11.94
CA ASP A 5 41.56 -7.96 12.96
C ASP A 5 40.06 -8.02 13.28
N SER A 6 39.74 -8.67 14.40
CA SER A 6 38.36 -8.95 14.79
C SER A 6 37.52 -7.67 14.88
N ARG A 7 38.13 -6.50 15.10
CA ARG A 7 37.42 -5.20 15.07
C ARG A 7 36.90 -4.84 13.69
N HIS A 8 37.67 -5.08 12.63
CA HIS A 8 37.24 -4.80 11.27
C HIS A 8 36.04 -5.66 10.86
N ASP A 9 36.02 -6.92 11.30
CA ASP A 9 34.89 -7.83 11.06
C ASP A 9 33.62 -7.38 11.79
N PHE A 10 33.74 -6.93 13.05
CA PHE A 10 32.60 -6.39 13.80
C PHE A 10 32.02 -5.12 13.16
N GLU A 11 32.88 -4.22 12.65
CA GLU A 11 32.41 -3.04 11.92
C GLU A 11 31.71 -3.41 10.61
N ALA A 12 32.25 -4.37 9.87
CA ALA A 12 31.64 -4.85 8.63
C ALA A 12 30.24 -5.44 8.90
N ILE A 13 30.11 -6.29 9.93
CA ILE A 13 28.82 -6.86 10.35
C ILE A 13 27.84 -5.74 10.76
N ARG A 14 28.30 -4.75 11.53
CA ARG A 14 27.45 -3.62 11.96
C ARG A 14 26.97 -2.77 10.76
N ARG A 15 27.84 -2.52 9.78
CA ARG A 15 27.49 -1.79 8.55
C ARG A 15 26.46 -2.57 7.73
N LEU A 16 26.67 -3.87 7.54
CA LEU A 16 25.71 -4.74 6.85
C LEU A 16 24.36 -4.76 7.55
N ALA A 17 24.33 -4.94 8.87
CA ALA A 17 23.09 -4.92 9.66
C ALA A 17 22.35 -3.57 9.55
N THR A 18 23.09 -2.45 9.56
CA THR A 18 22.53 -1.11 9.39
C THR A 18 21.89 -0.93 8.01
N GLU A 19 22.58 -1.39 6.95
CA GLU A 19 22.08 -1.32 5.57
C GLU A 19 20.85 -2.22 5.36
N LEU A 20 20.87 -3.45 5.89
CA LEU A 20 19.70 -4.34 5.83
C LEU A 20 18.49 -3.73 6.56
N ARG A 21 18.71 -3.16 7.74
CA ARG A 21 17.65 -2.47 8.50
C ARG A 21 17.10 -1.29 7.71
N ARG A 22 17.96 -0.47 7.11
CA ARG A 22 17.55 0.68 6.28
C ARG A 22 16.66 0.22 5.12
N ARG A 23 17.10 -0.78 4.35
CA ARG A 23 16.31 -1.34 3.23
C ARG A 23 14.96 -1.89 3.67
N ALA A 24 14.92 -2.59 4.81
CA ALA A 24 13.68 -3.11 5.36
C ALA A 24 12.70 -2.00 5.74
N ILE A 25 13.20 -0.91 6.35
CA ILE A 25 12.40 0.28 6.68
C ILE A 25 11.90 0.95 5.40
N ASP A 26 12.77 1.18 4.41
CA ASP A 26 12.39 1.82 3.14
C ASP A 26 11.30 1.02 2.41
N HIS A 27 11.42 -0.32 2.40
CA HIS A 27 10.40 -1.19 1.85
C HIS A 27 9.08 -1.11 2.64
N ALA A 28 9.14 -1.15 3.97
CA ALA A 28 7.96 -1.05 4.82
C ALA A 28 7.23 0.29 4.64
N ILE A 29 7.98 1.40 4.53
CA ILE A 29 7.43 2.73 4.24
C ILE A 29 6.75 2.72 2.87
N THR A 30 7.44 2.24 1.84
CA THR A 30 6.90 2.20 0.47
C THR A 30 5.61 1.38 0.40
N ALA A 31 5.60 0.19 0.99
CA ALA A 31 4.42 -0.68 1.04
C ALA A 31 3.26 -0.05 1.82
N THR A 32 3.56 0.65 2.93
CA THR A 32 2.55 1.35 3.74
C THR A 32 1.95 2.53 2.99
N VAL A 33 2.78 3.38 2.37
CA VAL A 33 2.33 4.49 1.53
C VAL A 33 1.48 3.98 0.36
N GLY A 34 1.89 2.88 -0.29
CA GLY A 34 1.11 2.25 -1.36
C GLY A 34 -0.28 1.82 -0.90
N ARG A 35 -0.39 1.17 0.26
CA ARG A 35 -1.68 0.77 0.85
C ARG A 35 -2.57 1.97 1.19
N VAL A 36 -2.01 3.01 1.78
CA VAL A 36 -2.76 4.24 2.10
C VAL A 36 -3.27 4.91 0.83
N LYS A 37 -2.44 5.01 -0.23
CA LYS A 37 -2.87 5.55 -1.53
C LYS A 37 -4.01 4.73 -2.15
N LEU A 38 -3.92 3.41 -2.09
CA LEU A 38 -4.97 2.52 -2.57
C LEU A 38 -6.30 2.77 -1.82
N TRP A 39 -6.24 2.85 -0.49
CA TRP A 39 -7.42 3.10 0.33
C TRP A 39 -8.05 4.48 0.08
N ALA A 40 -7.22 5.52 -0.08
CA ALA A 40 -7.69 6.85 -0.47
C ALA A 40 -8.35 6.82 -1.85
N GLY A 41 -7.74 6.12 -2.82
CA GLY A 41 -8.32 5.93 -4.15
C GLY A 41 -9.68 5.23 -4.11
N ARG A 42 -9.85 4.20 -3.27
CA ARG A 42 -11.14 3.54 -3.08
C ARG A 42 -12.21 4.46 -2.48
N LEU A 43 -11.84 5.29 -1.50
CA LEU A 43 -12.77 6.27 -0.93
C LEU A 43 -13.25 7.27 -1.99
N VAL A 44 -12.32 7.82 -2.78
CA VAL A 44 -12.64 8.76 -3.87
C VAL A 44 -13.49 8.08 -4.94
N GLY A 45 -13.07 6.91 -5.44
CA GLY A 45 -13.79 6.18 -6.48
C GLY A 45 -15.20 5.77 -6.05
N ARG A 46 -15.40 5.34 -4.80
CA ARG A 46 -16.75 5.04 -4.26
C ARG A 46 -17.60 6.30 -4.09
N ALA A 47 -17.01 7.42 -3.70
CA ALA A 47 -17.72 8.69 -3.64
C ALA A 47 -18.15 9.15 -5.04
N GLU A 48 -17.30 9.02 -6.05
CA GLU A 48 -17.62 9.30 -7.45
C GLU A 48 -18.71 8.36 -7.97
N LEU A 49 -18.59 7.06 -7.73
CA LEU A 49 -19.59 6.05 -8.10
C LEU A 49 -20.97 6.38 -7.51
N SER A 50 -21.02 6.84 -6.25
CA SER A 50 -22.26 7.22 -5.59
C SER A 50 -22.94 8.47 -6.17
N ARG A 51 -22.22 9.26 -6.96
CA ARG A 51 -22.71 10.50 -7.59
C ARG A 51 -23.20 10.29 -9.02
N LEU A 52 -22.94 9.13 -9.62
CA LEU A 52 -23.37 8.82 -10.97
C LEU A 52 -24.90 8.79 -11.07
N SER A 53 -25.43 9.32 -12.17
CA SER A 53 -26.87 9.28 -12.43
C SER A 53 -27.31 7.88 -12.86
N ALA A 54 -28.62 7.60 -12.78
CA ALA A 54 -29.16 6.33 -13.25
C ALA A 54 -28.87 6.06 -14.74
N ARG A 55 -28.70 7.11 -15.56
CA ARG A 55 -28.27 6.97 -16.95
C ARG A 55 -26.81 6.53 -17.02
N ASP A 56 -25.92 7.20 -16.30
CA ASP A 56 -24.50 6.86 -16.30
C ASP A 56 -24.30 5.42 -15.82
N LEU A 57 -25.01 5.01 -14.75
CA LEU A 57 -25.00 3.65 -14.23
C LEU A 57 -25.48 2.63 -15.27
N LYS A 58 -26.56 2.95 -16.00
CA LYS A 58 -27.05 2.11 -17.09
C LYS A 58 -26.04 2.00 -18.23
N ASP A 59 -25.39 3.10 -18.60
CA ASP A 59 -24.42 3.15 -19.69
C ASP A 59 -23.17 2.33 -19.38
N ILE A 60 -22.74 2.28 -18.12
CA ILE A 60 -21.64 1.41 -17.65
C ILE A 60 -22.11 -0.01 -17.25
N GLY A 61 -23.41 -0.30 -17.35
CA GLY A 61 -23.97 -1.62 -17.09
C GLY A 61 -24.00 -2.05 -15.62
N VAL A 62 -24.04 -1.09 -14.67
CA VAL A 62 -24.07 -1.35 -13.23
C VAL A 62 -25.43 -0.96 -12.65
N THR A 63 -25.95 -1.76 -11.72
CA THR A 63 -27.20 -1.48 -11.03
C THR A 63 -27.00 -0.61 -9.79
N GLU A 64 -28.03 0.12 -9.36
CA GLU A 64 -28.00 0.88 -8.10
C GLU A 64 -27.72 -0.02 -6.88
N TYR A 65 -28.18 -1.28 -6.91
CA TYR A 65 -27.92 -2.24 -5.83
C TYR A 65 -26.43 -2.56 -5.73
N GLU A 66 -25.76 -2.83 -6.85
CA GLU A 66 -24.32 -3.08 -6.90
C GLU A 66 -23.52 -1.87 -6.43
N VAL A 67 -23.91 -0.65 -6.84
CA VAL A 67 -23.30 0.59 -6.34
C VAL A 67 -23.43 0.70 -4.83
N ARG A 68 -24.63 0.48 -4.27
CA ARG A 68 -24.83 0.52 -2.81
C ARG A 68 -23.95 -0.51 -2.09
N MET A 69 -23.86 -1.72 -2.64
CA MET A 69 -23.02 -2.77 -2.06
C MET A 69 -21.54 -2.42 -2.13
N GLU A 70 -21.06 -1.84 -3.23
CA GLU A 70 -19.68 -1.37 -3.38
C GLU A 70 -19.37 -0.20 -2.43
N CYS A 71 -20.23 0.80 -2.37
CA CYS A 71 -20.07 1.96 -1.49
C CYS A 71 -20.15 1.58 0.01
N ALA A 72 -20.84 0.50 0.35
CA ALA A 72 -20.92 -0.01 1.73
C ALA A 72 -19.64 -0.75 2.18
N LYS A 73 -18.74 -1.10 1.26
CA LYS A 73 -17.49 -1.78 1.62
C LYS A 73 -16.58 -0.85 2.43
N PRO A 74 -15.93 -1.34 3.50
CA PRO A 74 -14.87 -0.61 4.16
C PRO A 74 -13.73 -0.27 3.18
N PHE A 75 -13.05 0.87 3.38
CA PHE A 75 -12.01 1.34 2.45
C PHE A 75 -10.84 0.35 2.27
N TRP A 76 -10.57 -0.49 3.26
CA TRP A 76 -9.48 -1.47 3.19
C TRP A 76 -9.83 -2.75 2.44
N LYS A 77 -11.10 -2.96 2.09
CA LYS A 77 -11.60 -4.18 1.47
C LYS A 77 -12.06 -3.92 0.03
N ASP A 78 -11.74 -4.86 -0.87
CA ASP A 78 -12.37 -5.01 -2.19
C ASP A 78 -13.57 -5.97 -2.12
#